data_AF-A0A381NDT8-F1
#
_entry.id   AF-A0A381NDT8-F1
#
_cell.length_a   1.000
_cell.length_b   1.000
_cell.length_c   1.000
_cell.angle_alpha   90.00
_cell.angle_beta   90.00
_cell.angle_gamma   90.00
#
_symmetry.space_group_name_H-M   'P 1'
#
loop_
_entity.id
_entity.type
_entity.pdbx_description
1 polymer ?
#
loop_
_entity_poly.entity_id
_entity_poly.type
_entity_poly.pdbx_seq_one_letter_code
_entity_poly.pdbx_strand_id
1 'polypeptide(L)'
;MNKLLTTITVLSLFLALEFSAGVSGEESSTTSVDQLDWLTGQREGSHDGGILEQTWLPPRSGTITALVRSTKESDTRFVEIIHIREINGSLEL
;
A
#
# COMPACT_ATOMS: atom_id res chain seq x y z
N MET A 1 8.48 37.96 -25.49
CA MET A 1 9.48 36.89 -25.73
C MET A 1 9.93 36.22 -24.43
N ASN A 2 9.09 36.18 -23.39
CA ASN A 2 9.52 35.82 -22.03
C ASN A 2 8.81 34.55 -21.52
N LYS A 3 7.97 33.93 -22.36
CA LYS A 3 7.25 32.68 -22.05
C LYS A 3 7.93 31.44 -22.64
N LEU A 4 8.81 31.60 -23.63
CA LEU A 4 9.53 30.49 -24.26
C LEU A 4 10.81 30.11 -23.48
N LEU A 5 11.44 31.09 -22.82
CA LEU A 5 12.62 30.87 -21.98
C LEU A 5 12.30 30.15 -20.66
N THR A 6 11.12 30.37 -20.08
CA THR A 6 10.72 29.72 -18.82
C THR A 6 10.45 28.23 -19.00
N THR A 7 9.98 27.81 -20.17
CA THR A 7 9.66 26.39 -20.44
C THR A 7 10.91 25.54 -20.64
N ILE A 8 12.01 26.12 -21.15
CA ILE A 8 13.26 25.38 -21.38
C ILE A 8 13.97 25.11 -20.04
N THR A 9 13.92 26.03 -19.07
CA THR A 9 14.58 25.84 -17.76
C THR A 9 13.89 24.76 -16.91
N VAL A 10 12.58 24.56 -17.05
CA VAL A 10 11.86 23.51 -16.28
C VAL A 10 12.09 22.12 -16.88
N LEU A 11 12.31 22.00 -18.18
CA LEU A 11 12.56 20.71 -18.83
C LEU A 11 13.99 20.17 -18.56
N SER A 12 14.96 21.04 -18.27
CA SER A 12 16.31 20.62 -17.86
C SER A 12 16.41 20.18 -16.39
N LEU A 13 15.39 20.42 -15.56
CA LEU A 13 15.38 19.96 -14.16
C LEU A 13 14.83 18.53 -13.99
N PHE A 14 14.19 17.97 -15.03
CA PHE A 14 13.69 16.59 -15.03
C PHE A 14 14.69 15.56 -15.57
N LEU A 15 15.86 15.98 -16.06
CA LEU A 15 16.85 15.10 -16.72
C LEU A 15 18.12 14.85 -15.90
N ALA A 16 18.13 15.20 -14.61
CA ALA A 16 19.29 15.03 -13.72
C ALA A 16 19.02 14.10 -12.51
N LEU A 17 17.94 13.32 -12.54
CA LEU A 17 17.62 12.33 -11.52
C LEU A 17 17.75 10.91 -12.08
N GLU A 18 18.89 10.63 -12.70
CA GLU A 18 19.33 9.24 -12.84
C GLU A 18 20.80 9.11 -12.43
N PHE A 19 21.01 8.12 -11.56
CA PHE A 19 22.24 7.35 -11.35
C PHE A 19 23.20 7.74 -10.21
N SER A 20 22.96 7.12 -9.05
CA SER A 20 23.95 6.65 -8.06
C SER A 20 23.17 5.84 -7.01
N ALA A 21 23.44 4.60 -6.63
CA ALA A 21 24.51 3.64 -6.89
C ALA A 21 24.00 2.24 -6.50
N GLY A 22 24.65 1.19 -7.02
CA GLY A 22 24.71 -0.11 -6.36
C GLY A 22 24.25 -1.30 -7.20
N VAL A 23 25.18 -1.88 -7.96
CA VAL A 23 25.22 -3.34 -8.10
C VAL A 23 25.54 -3.88 -6.70
N SER A 24 24.48 -4.19 -5.97
CA SER A 24 24.48 -5.13 -4.86
C SER A 24 23.83 -6.38 -5.44
N GLY A 25 24.40 -7.56 -5.23
CA GLY A 25 23.77 -8.80 -5.68
C GLY A 25 22.29 -8.83 -5.31
N GLU A 26 21.45 -9.33 -6.21
CA GLU A 26 20.07 -9.70 -5.89
C GLU A 26 20.10 -10.76 -4.77
N GLU A 27 20.18 -10.29 -3.53
CA GLU A 27 19.36 -10.87 -2.47
C GLU A 27 17.94 -10.82 -3.04
N SER A 28 17.45 -11.96 -3.53
CA SER A 28 16.05 -12.10 -3.87
C SER A 28 15.29 -11.77 -2.59
N SER A 29 14.83 -10.52 -2.46
CA SER A 29 14.01 -10.12 -1.34
C SER A 29 12.70 -10.86 -1.54
N THR A 30 12.63 -12.08 -1.01
CA THR A 30 11.43 -12.89 -1.03
C THR A 30 10.34 -12.07 -0.35
N THR A 31 9.39 -11.56 -1.13
CA THR A 31 8.28 -10.77 -0.60
C THR A 31 7.54 -11.62 0.41
N SER A 32 7.44 -11.13 1.65
CA SER A 32 6.84 -11.89 2.75
C SER A 32 5.73 -11.11 3.43
N VAL A 33 4.69 -11.80 3.89
CA VAL A 33 3.60 -11.19 4.68
C VAL A 33 4.10 -10.62 6.01
N ASP A 34 5.24 -11.07 6.52
CA ASP A 34 5.84 -10.50 7.75
C ASP A 34 6.23 -9.03 7.56
N GLN A 35 6.47 -8.59 6.32
CA GLN A 35 6.69 -7.18 5.98
C GLN A 35 5.42 -6.32 6.17
N LEU A 36 4.26 -6.95 6.34
CA LEU A 36 2.96 -6.31 6.58
C LEU A 36 2.54 -6.30 8.05
N ASP A 37 3.39 -6.72 9.00
CA ASP A 37 3.04 -6.76 10.44
C ASP A 37 2.59 -5.39 11.00
N TRP A 38 3.01 -4.29 10.37
CA TRP A 38 2.55 -2.94 10.73
C TRP A 38 1.03 -2.72 10.53
N LEU A 39 0.36 -3.55 9.73
CA LEU A 39 -1.10 -3.54 9.57
C LEU A 39 -1.82 -4.08 10.80
N THR A 40 -1.15 -4.91 11.62
CA THR A 40 -1.74 -5.59 12.77
C THR A 40 -2.48 -4.64 13.70
N GLY A 41 -3.66 -5.08 14.13
CA GLY A 41 -4.48 -4.40 15.11
C GLY A 41 -5.75 -3.80 14.54
N GLN A 42 -6.34 -2.86 15.29
CA GLN A 42 -7.63 -2.27 15.00
C GLN A 42 -7.46 -0.84 14.48
N ARG A 43 -8.25 -0.50 13.46
CA ARG A 43 -8.35 0.83 12.89
C ARG A 43 -9.81 1.13 12.59
N GLU A 44 -10.17 2.38 12.76
CA GLU A 44 -11.48 2.92 12.40
C GLU A 44 -11.27 4.29 11.76
N GLY A 45 -12.06 4.62 10.75
CA GLY A 45 -12.05 5.95 10.16
C GLY A 45 -13.29 6.26 9.34
N SER A 46 -13.52 7.55 9.10
CA SER A 46 -14.60 8.00 8.22
C SER A 46 -14.33 7.60 6.76
N HIS A 47 -15.31 7.00 6.10
CA HIS A 47 -15.22 6.60 4.69
C HIS A 47 -16.60 6.67 4.02
N ASP A 48 -16.69 7.35 2.87
CA ASP A 48 -17.92 7.50 2.08
C ASP A 48 -19.15 7.93 2.88
N GLY A 49 -18.95 8.91 3.77
CA GLY A 49 -20.01 9.45 4.63
C GLY A 49 -20.51 8.48 5.72
N GLY A 50 -19.74 7.43 6.03
CA GLY A 50 -19.98 6.52 7.13
C GLY A 50 -18.66 6.16 7.83
N ILE A 51 -18.63 5.03 8.54
CA ILE A 51 -17.46 4.53 9.26
C ILE A 51 -16.96 3.25 8.59
N LEU A 52 -15.65 3.10 8.47
CA LEU A 52 -14.98 1.88 8.07
C LEU A 52 -14.11 1.38 9.23
N GLU A 53 -14.43 0.19 9.72
CA GLU A 53 -13.69 -0.51 10.77
C GLU A 53 -12.87 -1.63 10.14
N GLN A 54 -11.64 -1.81 10.60
CA GLN A 54 -10.73 -2.87 10.15
C GLN A 54 -10.05 -3.51 11.36
N THR A 55 -10.05 -4.83 11.43
CA THR A 55 -9.27 -5.60 12.39
C THR A 55 -8.35 -6.56 11.63
N TRP A 56 -7.06 -6.28 11.66
CA TRP A 56 -6.01 -7.10 11.06
C TRP A 56 -5.44 -8.06 12.10
N LEU A 57 -5.40 -9.35 11.77
CA LEU A 57 -4.65 -10.34 12.51
C LEU A 57 -3.16 -10.25 12.13
N PRO A 58 -2.23 -10.55 13.05
CA PRO A 58 -0.81 -10.63 12.71
C PRO A 58 -0.55 -11.65 11.59
N PRO A 59 0.53 -11.47 10.80
CA PRO A 59 0.99 -12.47 9.85
C PRO A 59 1.09 -13.86 10.50
N ARG A 60 0.55 -14.88 9.81
CA ARG A 60 0.59 -16.28 10.24
C ARG A 60 0.52 -17.19 9.03
N SER A 61 1.46 -18.15 8.99
CA SER A 61 1.48 -19.22 7.99
C SER A 61 1.46 -18.71 6.54
N GLY A 62 2.25 -17.68 6.23
CA GLY A 62 2.33 -17.09 4.88
C GLY A 62 1.11 -16.25 4.48
N THR A 63 0.28 -15.85 5.45
CA THR A 63 -0.93 -15.04 5.22
C THR A 63 -1.07 -13.93 6.25
N ILE A 64 -1.70 -12.83 5.87
CA ILE A 64 -2.25 -11.82 6.78
C ILE A 64 -3.72 -11.58 6.42
N THR A 65 -4.60 -11.46 7.41
CA THR A 65 -6.05 -11.42 7.19
C THR A 65 -6.70 -10.29 7.97
N ALA A 66 -7.68 -9.63 7.36
CA ALA A 66 -8.48 -8.59 8.02
C ALA A 66 -9.97 -8.91 7.97
N LEU A 67 -10.69 -8.50 9.00
CA LEU A 67 -12.13 -8.28 8.94
C LEU A 67 -12.38 -6.79 8.76
N VAL A 68 -13.14 -6.43 7.72
CA VAL A 68 -13.53 -5.06 7.40
C VAL A 68 -15.04 -4.93 7.50
N ARG A 69 -15.52 -3.85 8.11
CA ARG A 69 -16.95 -3.52 8.17
C ARG A 69 -17.16 -2.06 7.81
N SER A 70 -18.08 -1.80 6.89
CA SER A 70 -18.54 -0.45 6.57
C SER A 70 -19.94 -0.24 7.10
N THR A 71 -20.14 0.83 7.85
CA THR A 71 -21.44 1.26 8.36
C THR A 71 -21.76 2.67 7.88
N LYS A 72 -23.04 3.01 7.80
CA LYS A 72 -23.52 4.38 7.60
C LYS A 72 -24.87 4.53 8.28
N GLU A 73 -25.04 5.57 9.06
CA GLU A 73 -26.25 5.79 9.87
C GLU A 73 -26.51 4.57 10.78
N SER A 74 -27.62 3.85 10.59
CA SER A 74 -27.96 2.63 11.34
C SER A 74 -27.59 1.33 10.64
N ASP A 75 -27.05 1.39 9.42
CA ASP A 75 -26.96 0.23 8.52
C ASP A 75 -25.52 -0.23 8.32
N THR A 76 -25.32 -1.54 8.32
CA THR A 76 -24.08 -2.15 7.80
C THR A 76 -24.19 -2.23 6.28
N ARG A 77 -23.33 -1.49 5.58
CA ARG A 77 -23.28 -1.46 4.10
C ARG A 77 -22.64 -2.72 3.56
N PHE A 78 -21.51 -3.13 4.15
CA PHE A 78 -20.86 -4.38 3.82
C PHE A 78 -19.96 -4.88 4.95
N VAL A 79 -19.64 -6.17 4.87
CA VAL A 79 -18.58 -6.82 5.62
C VAL A 79 -17.71 -7.55 4.59
N GLU A 80 -16.39 -7.42 4.73
CA GLU A 80 -15.41 -8.04 3.84
C GLU A 80 -14.34 -8.73 4.69
N ILE A 81 -13.87 -9.87 4.20
CA ILE A 81 -12.67 -10.52 4.73
C ILE A 81 -11.58 -10.33 3.69
N ILE A 82 -10.51 -9.64 4.07
CA ILE A 82 -9.32 -9.46 3.24
C ILE A 82 -8.33 -10.57 3.58
N HIS A 83 -7.74 -11.20 2.57
CA HIS A 83 -6.75 -12.26 2.76
C HIS A 83 -5.55 -12.04 1.84
N ILE A 84 -4.44 -11.57 2.37
CA ILE A 84 -3.19 -11.42 1.61
C ILE A 84 -2.31 -12.65 1.85
N ARG A 85 -1.79 -13.25 0.78
CA ARG A 85 -0.99 -14.49 0.81
C ARG A 85 0.25 -14.41 -0.06
N GLU A 86 1.27 -15.17 0.32
CA GLU A 86 2.49 -15.33 -0.47
C GLU A 86 2.28 -16.36 -1.59
N ILE A 87 2.46 -15.95 -2.85
CA ILE A 87 2.40 -16.81 -4.03
C ILE A 87 3.60 -16.52 -4.92
N ASN A 88 4.41 -17.55 -5.19
CA ASN A 88 5.54 -17.50 -6.12
C ASN A 88 6.49 -16.30 -5.89
N GLY A 89 6.73 -15.93 -4.63
CA GLY A 89 7.59 -14.79 -4.26
C GLY A 89 6.92 -13.41 -4.34
N SER A 90 5.59 -13.36 -4.52
CA SER A 90 4.78 -12.15 -4.56
C SER A 90 3.65 -12.19 -3.52
N LEU A 91 3.03 -11.05 -3.24
CA LEU A 91 1.84 -10.95 -2.38
C LEU A 91 0.59 -10.79 -3.24
N GLU A 92 -0.41 -11.61 -2.99
CA GLU A 92 -1.71 -11.59 -3.68
C GLU A 92 -2.85 -11.40 -2.68
N LEU A 93 -3.91 -10.71 -3.12
CA LEU A 93 -5.16 -10.45 -2.38
C LEU A 93 -6.22 -11.50 -2.71
#